data_AF-I3S438-F1
#
_entry.id   AF-I3S438-F1
#
_cell.length_a   1.000
_cell.length_b   1.000
_cell.length_c   1.000
_cell.angle_alpha   90.00
_cell.angle_beta   90.00
_cell.angle_gamma   90.00
#
_symmetry.space_group_name_H-M   'P 1'
#
loop_
_entity.id
_entity.type
_entity.pdbx_description
1 polymer ?
#
loop_
_entity_poly.entity_id
_entity_poly.type
_entity_poly.pdbx_seq_one_letter_code
_entity_poly.pdbx_strand_id
1 'polypeptide(L)'
;MLTGNGQKGWPYIQRLLVDLFQFMEPFLRHAELGDPVRVLYKGTLRVLLVLLHDFPEFLCDYHFTFCDVIPPSCIQMRNIILSAFPRSMRLPDPSTPNLKIDLLQEITQSPRILSEVDAVLRAKQMKADIDEYLKTRQQSSPFLSELKEKLFLSPNEAASAGTRYNVPLINSLVLYVGMQNVWAINVQAIQQLEGRTPHAQSATNAFQQHLYSPTNTDVIAALDIFQTLINDLDTERRYLFLNAVANQLRYPNTHTHYFSFVILYLFTESNQEIIQEQITRVLLERLIVNRPHPWGLLITFIELIKNLRYNFWNRSFIRCAPEIEKLFESVSRSCGGPKPVDESMVSGWGLT
;
A
#
# COMPACT_ATOMS: atom_id res chain seq x y z
N MET A 1 18.25 -23.00 -7.13
CA MET A 1 18.15 -21.79 -7.98
C MET A 1 18.16 -20.50 -7.16
N LEU A 2 17.32 -20.35 -6.13
CA LEU A 2 17.29 -19.15 -5.27
C LEU A 2 18.55 -18.94 -4.41
N THR A 3 19.28 -20.02 -4.09
CA THR A 3 20.55 -20.00 -3.35
C THR A 3 21.78 -19.79 -4.23
N GLY A 4 21.60 -19.61 -5.55
CA GLY A 4 22.73 -19.44 -6.48
C GLY A 4 23.51 -18.14 -6.22
N ASN A 5 24.83 -18.19 -6.43
CA ASN A 5 25.72 -17.04 -6.23
C ASN A 5 25.22 -15.79 -6.97
N GLY A 6 25.17 -14.67 -6.24
CA GLY A 6 24.80 -13.36 -6.79
C GLY A 6 23.36 -13.26 -7.28
N GLN A 7 22.41 -14.04 -6.70
CA GLN A 7 20.98 -13.97 -7.02
C GLN A 7 20.65 -14.25 -8.51
N LYS A 8 21.58 -14.85 -9.28
CA LYS A 8 21.42 -15.09 -10.72
C LYS A 8 20.22 -15.97 -11.08
N GLY A 9 19.77 -16.82 -10.15
CA GLY A 9 18.61 -17.67 -10.33
C GLY A 9 17.26 -16.97 -10.12
N TRP A 10 17.26 -15.77 -9.53
CA TRP A 10 16.03 -15.09 -9.12
C TRP A 10 15.12 -14.71 -10.29
N PRO A 11 15.62 -14.13 -11.40
CA PRO A 11 14.76 -13.78 -12.54
C PRO A 11 14.02 -14.98 -13.13
N TYR A 12 14.66 -16.16 -13.17
CA TYR A 12 14.03 -17.38 -13.68
C TYR A 12 12.91 -17.88 -12.78
N ILE A 13 13.12 -17.88 -11.46
CA ILE A 13 12.09 -18.27 -10.49
C ILE A 13 10.95 -17.26 -10.47
N GLN A 14 11.26 -15.97 -10.58
CA GLN A 14 10.27 -14.91 -10.71
C GLN A 14 9.38 -15.13 -11.94
N ARG A 15 9.98 -15.45 -13.10
CA ARG A 15 9.22 -15.75 -14.31
C ARG A 15 8.28 -16.95 -14.14
N LEU A 16 8.78 -18.04 -13.57
CA LEU A 16 7.96 -19.24 -13.31
C LEU A 16 6.77 -18.95 -12.36
N LEU A 17 6.98 -18.14 -11.33
CA LEU A 17 5.90 -17.73 -10.43
C LEU A 17 4.89 -16.81 -11.13
N VAL A 18 5.35 -15.91 -11.98
CA VAL A 18 4.46 -15.08 -12.81
C VAL A 18 3.63 -15.94 -13.75
N ASP A 19 4.25 -16.90 -14.45
CA ASP A 19 3.55 -17.82 -15.34
C ASP A 19 2.47 -18.62 -14.56
N LEU A 20 2.79 -19.06 -13.34
CA LEU A 20 1.83 -19.71 -12.44
C LEU A 20 0.67 -18.78 -12.06
N PHE A 21 0.95 -17.54 -11.64
CA PHE A 21 -0.10 -16.60 -11.23
C PHE A 21 -0.99 -16.19 -12.40
N GLN A 22 -0.41 -15.94 -13.58
CA GLN A 22 -1.16 -15.64 -14.80
C GLN A 22 -2.03 -16.80 -15.25
N PHE A 23 -1.55 -18.04 -15.12
CA PHE A 23 -2.38 -19.23 -15.38
C PHE A 23 -3.58 -19.32 -14.43
N MET A 24 -3.37 -19.01 -13.14
CA MET A 24 -4.43 -19.08 -12.13
C MET A 24 -5.43 -17.92 -12.20
N GLU A 25 -5.00 -16.76 -12.69
CA GLU A 25 -5.73 -15.48 -12.66
C GLU A 25 -7.21 -15.60 -13.08
N PRO A 26 -7.57 -16.22 -14.23
CA PRO A 26 -8.97 -16.25 -14.69
C PRO A 26 -9.90 -17.02 -13.74
N PHE A 27 -9.37 -18.07 -13.10
CA PHE A 27 -10.10 -18.89 -12.12
C PHE A 27 -10.25 -18.18 -10.77
N LEU A 28 -9.24 -17.40 -10.40
CA LEU A 28 -9.20 -16.68 -9.12
C LEU A 28 -10.08 -15.44 -9.10
N ARG A 29 -10.22 -14.76 -10.24
CA ARG A 29 -10.99 -13.52 -10.32
C ARG A 29 -12.45 -13.67 -9.93
N HIS A 30 -13.10 -14.71 -10.42
CA HIS A 30 -14.52 -14.99 -10.18
C HIS A 30 -14.75 -15.90 -8.97
N ALA A 31 -13.69 -16.27 -8.25
CA ALA A 31 -13.72 -17.25 -7.16
C ALA A 31 -14.34 -18.61 -7.55
N GLU A 32 -14.25 -18.99 -8.83
CA GLU A 32 -14.73 -20.28 -9.36
C GLU A 32 -13.70 -21.38 -9.09
N LEU A 33 -13.57 -21.75 -7.81
CA LEU A 33 -12.57 -22.71 -7.34
C LEU A 33 -13.13 -24.13 -7.34
N GLY A 34 -13.17 -24.75 -8.53
CA GLY A 34 -13.33 -26.21 -8.64
C GLY A 34 -12.22 -26.96 -7.89
N ASP A 35 -12.43 -28.22 -7.55
CA ASP A 35 -11.51 -28.99 -6.71
C ASP A 35 -10.04 -28.98 -7.19
N PRO A 36 -9.73 -29.14 -8.49
CA PRO A 36 -8.35 -29.04 -8.97
C PRO A 36 -7.72 -27.66 -8.71
N VAL A 37 -8.47 -26.59 -8.96
CA VAL A 37 -8.01 -25.21 -8.75
C VAL A 37 -7.79 -24.94 -7.25
N ARG A 38 -8.65 -25.49 -6.39
CA ARG A 38 -8.50 -25.39 -4.93
C ARG A 38 -7.22 -26.07 -4.44
N VAL A 39 -6.89 -27.24 -4.97
CA VAL A 39 -5.62 -27.94 -4.66
C VAL A 39 -4.44 -27.12 -5.14
N LEU A 40 -4.49 -26.59 -6.37
CA LEU A 40 -3.45 -25.73 -6.92
C LEU A 40 -3.25 -24.48 -6.06
N TYR A 41 -4.33 -23.77 -5.70
CA TYR A 41 -4.28 -22.58 -4.85
C TYR A 41 -3.64 -22.86 -3.48
N LYS A 42 -4.02 -23.96 -2.82
CA LYS A 42 -3.38 -24.37 -1.56
C LYS A 42 -1.89 -24.70 -1.74
N GLY A 43 -1.52 -25.33 -2.85
CA GLY A 43 -0.12 -25.57 -3.22
C GLY A 43 0.65 -24.26 -3.40
N THR A 44 0.09 -23.31 -4.15
CA THR A 44 0.66 -21.98 -4.37
C THR A 44 0.85 -21.21 -3.07
N LEU A 45 -0.13 -21.24 -2.16
CA LEU A 45 0.01 -20.63 -0.83
C LEU A 45 1.16 -21.25 -0.02
N ARG A 46 1.34 -22.58 -0.06
CA ARG A 46 2.46 -23.25 0.62
C ARG A 46 3.81 -22.82 0.03
N VAL A 47 3.92 -22.73 -1.29
CA VAL A 47 5.14 -22.23 -1.95
C VAL A 47 5.43 -20.79 -1.51
N LEU A 48 4.42 -19.91 -1.53
CA LEU A 48 4.58 -18.52 -1.08
C LEU A 48 4.99 -18.42 0.40
N LEU A 49 4.44 -19.26 1.28
CA LEU A 49 4.82 -19.30 2.70
C LEU A 49 6.27 -19.76 2.90
N VAL A 50 6.72 -20.76 2.14
CA VAL A 50 8.13 -21.19 2.15
C VAL A 50 9.04 -20.06 1.66
N LEU A 51 8.66 -19.38 0.57
CA LEU A 51 9.42 -18.23 0.07
C LEU A 51 9.45 -17.09 1.09
N LEU A 52 8.35 -16.81 1.78
CA LEU A 52 8.30 -15.80 2.84
C LEU A 52 9.25 -16.14 4.00
N HIS A 53 9.32 -17.40 4.40
CA HIS A 53 10.17 -17.83 5.51
C HIS A 53 11.65 -17.88 5.11
N ASP A 54 11.98 -18.53 3.98
CA ASP A 54 13.36 -18.86 3.61
C ASP A 54 14.02 -17.81 2.71
N PHE A 55 13.24 -17.05 1.94
CA PHE A 55 13.72 -16.09 0.93
C PHE A 55 12.87 -14.80 0.90
N PRO A 56 12.63 -14.13 2.05
CA PRO A 56 11.75 -12.96 2.06
C PRO A 56 12.26 -11.82 1.19
N GLU A 57 13.57 -11.64 1.03
CA GLU A 57 14.15 -10.60 0.16
C GLU A 57 13.76 -10.80 -1.31
N PHE A 58 13.60 -12.05 -1.76
CA PHE A 58 13.14 -12.34 -3.12
C PHE A 58 11.70 -11.87 -3.33
N LEU A 59 10.81 -12.12 -2.36
CA LEU A 59 9.45 -11.60 -2.39
C LEU A 59 9.43 -10.08 -2.28
N CYS A 60 10.32 -9.48 -1.48
CA CYS A 60 10.43 -8.02 -1.35
C CYS A 60 10.79 -7.34 -2.67
N ASP A 61 11.83 -7.83 -3.33
CA ASP A 61 12.42 -7.23 -4.52
C ASP A 61 11.47 -7.34 -5.73
N TYR A 62 10.68 -8.42 -5.82
CA TYR A 62 9.72 -8.67 -6.91
C TYR A 62 8.24 -8.47 -6.53
N HIS A 63 7.94 -7.89 -5.37
CA HIS A 63 6.57 -7.71 -4.89
C HIS A 63 5.67 -6.99 -5.91
N PHE A 64 6.23 -6.00 -6.63
CA PHE A 64 5.50 -5.20 -7.60
C PHE A 64 5.01 -6.09 -8.76
N THR A 65 5.93 -6.80 -9.43
CA THR A 65 5.58 -7.74 -10.49
C THR A 65 4.57 -8.79 -10.05
N PHE A 66 4.73 -9.38 -8.86
CA PHE A 66 3.78 -10.40 -8.40
C PHE A 66 2.39 -9.81 -8.08
N CYS A 67 2.32 -8.64 -7.45
CA CYS A 67 1.06 -7.98 -7.14
C CYS A 67 0.33 -7.44 -8.38
N ASP A 68 1.03 -7.33 -9.51
CA ASP A 68 0.50 -6.91 -10.81
C ASP A 68 -0.27 -8.02 -11.52
N VAL A 69 0.12 -9.29 -11.29
CA VAL A 69 -0.51 -10.46 -11.91
C VAL A 69 -1.47 -11.21 -10.98
N ILE A 70 -1.38 -10.99 -9.67
CA ILE A 70 -2.32 -11.57 -8.69
C ILE A 70 -3.57 -10.68 -8.58
N PRO A 71 -4.79 -11.20 -8.78
CA PRO A 71 -6.02 -10.43 -8.67
C PRO A 71 -6.14 -9.70 -7.32
N PRO A 72 -6.73 -8.50 -7.27
CA PRO A 72 -6.97 -7.78 -6.02
C PRO A 72 -7.79 -8.59 -5.01
N SER A 73 -8.70 -9.45 -5.48
CA SER A 73 -9.52 -10.34 -4.63
C SER A 73 -8.71 -11.43 -3.90
N CYS A 74 -7.48 -11.74 -4.36
CA CYS A 74 -6.61 -12.75 -3.77
C CYS A 74 -5.81 -12.20 -2.57
N ILE A 75 -6.54 -11.64 -1.60
CA ILE A 75 -5.99 -10.90 -0.47
C ILE A 75 -4.91 -11.69 0.28
N GLN A 76 -5.15 -12.97 0.59
CA GLN A 76 -4.18 -13.80 1.32
C GLN A 76 -2.86 -13.95 0.57
N MET A 77 -2.89 -14.21 -0.74
CA MET A 77 -1.67 -14.37 -1.54
C MET A 77 -0.87 -13.08 -1.57
N ARG A 78 -1.55 -11.94 -1.78
CA ARG A 78 -0.91 -10.62 -1.80
C ARG A 78 -0.34 -10.27 -0.43
N ASN A 79 -1.08 -10.52 0.65
CA ASN A 79 -0.60 -10.30 2.00
C ASN A 79 0.68 -11.08 2.31
N ILE A 80 0.78 -12.36 1.92
CA ILE A 80 2.01 -13.13 2.11
C ILE A 80 3.22 -12.45 1.44
N ILE A 81 3.05 -11.96 0.21
CA ILE A 81 4.11 -11.27 -0.53
C ILE A 81 4.43 -9.90 0.10
N LEU A 82 3.40 -9.12 0.42
CA LEU A 82 3.54 -7.75 0.96
C LEU A 82 4.00 -7.73 2.42
N SER A 83 3.87 -8.84 3.14
CA SER A 83 4.42 -9.06 4.48
C SER A 83 5.88 -9.47 4.47
N ALA A 84 6.50 -9.74 3.32
CA ALA A 84 7.93 -10.01 3.26
C ALA A 84 8.74 -8.76 3.61
N PHE A 85 9.84 -8.94 4.34
CA PHE A 85 10.78 -7.88 4.71
C PHE A 85 12.21 -8.43 4.84
N PRO A 86 13.26 -7.59 4.71
CA PRO A 86 14.65 -8.04 4.83
C PRO A 86 14.94 -8.70 6.19
N ARG A 87 15.60 -9.87 6.20
CA ARG A 87 15.86 -10.63 7.44
C ARG A 87 16.71 -9.90 8.47
N SER A 88 17.53 -8.94 8.03
CA SER A 88 18.36 -8.11 8.90
C SER A 88 17.54 -7.06 9.67
N MET A 89 16.30 -6.79 9.26
CA MET A 89 15.44 -5.79 9.87
C MET A 89 14.68 -6.38 11.06
N ARG A 90 14.59 -5.61 12.15
CA ARG A 90 13.73 -5.90 13.29
C ARG A 90 12.51 -5.00 13.23
N LEU A 91 11.33 -5.58 12.99
CA LEU A 91 10.11 -4.81 12.94
C LEU A 91 9.70 -4.35 14.35
N PRO A 92 9.44 -3.06 14.56
CA PRO A 92 8.82 -2.61 15.81
C PRO A 92 7.40 -3.15 15.89
N ASP A 93 6.95 -3.57 17.06
CA ASP A 93 5.60 -4.09 17.25
C ASP A 93 4.57 -2.97 17.05
N PRO A 94 3.65 -3.07 16.07
CA PRO A 94 2.60 -2.07 15.83
C PRO A 94 1.69 -1.81 17.04
N SER A 95 1.58 -2.77 17.96
CA SER A 95 0.76 -2.65 19.18
C SER A 95 1.45 -1.87 20.30
N THR A 96 2.73 -1.50 20.13
CA THR A 96 3.48 -0.72 21.13
C THR A 96 2.80 0.65 21.36
N PRO A 97 2.39 0.97 22.60
CA PRO A 97 1.79 2.26 22.90
C PRO A 97 2.74 3.42 22.56
N ASN A 98 2.21 4.46 21.92
CA ASN A 98 2.97 5.66 21.51
C ASN A 98 4.20 5.35 20.64
N LEU A 99 4.13 4.32 19.79
CA LEU A 99 5.17 4.03 18.80
C LEU A 99 5.41 5.25 17.90
N LYS A 100 6.59 5.83 17.99
CA LYS A 100 6.99 6.97 17.16
C LYS A 100 7.61 6.47 15.87
N ILE A 101 6.76 6.10 14.91
CA ILE A 101 7.16 5.68 13.55
C ILE A 101 8.07 6.72 12.90
N ASP A 102 7.77 7.97 13.19
CA ASP A 102 8.48 9.15 12.75
C ASP A 102 9.96 9.21 13.18
N LEU A 103 10.39 8.38 14.12
CA LEU A 103 11.77 8.31 14.60
C LEU A 103 12.54 7.10 14.07
N LEU A 104 11.90 6.24 13.29
CA LEU A 104 12.56 5.08 12.70
C LEU A 104 13.62 5.53 11.69
N GLN A 105 14.78 4.90 11.68
CA GLN A 105 15.82 5.24 10.69
C GLN A 105 15.47 4.63 9.33
N GLU A 106 14.80 3.48 9.35
CA GLU A 106 14.41 2.70 8.19
C GLU A 106 13.50 3.49 7.25
N ILE A 107 12.68 4.41 7.76
CA ILE A 107 11.79 5.26 6.93
C ILE A 107 12.54 6.31 6.09
N THR A 108 13.88 6.37 6.19
CA THR A 108 14.75 7.17 5.31
C THR A 108 15.38 6.36 4.17
N GLN A 109 15.21 5.02 4.18
CA GLN A 109 15.74 4.13 3.15
C GLN A 109 14.64 3.71 2.18
N SER A 110 14.87 3.90 0.88
CA SER A 110 13.96 3.39 -0.15
C SER A 110 14.11 1.87 -0.31
N PRO A 111 12.99 1.14 -0.46
CA PRO A 111 13.04 -0.29 -0.69
C PRO A 111 13.65 -0.60 -2.05
N ARG A 112 14.33 -1.74 -2.17
CA ARG A 112 14.78 -2.24 -3.46
C ARG A 112 13.59 -2.81 -4.24
N ILE A 113 13.51 -2.47 -5.54
CA ILE A 113 12.48 -2.94 -6.46
C ILE A 113 13.20 -3.40 -7.73
N LEU A 114 13.12 -4.69 -8.06
CA LEU A 114 13.74 -5.29 -9.24
C LEU A 114 12.76 -5.44 -10.41
N SER A 115 11.78 -4.55 -10.48
CA SER A 115 10.73 -4.51 -11.50
C SER A 115 10.86 -3.22 -12.33
N GLU A 116 10.60 -3.29 -13.63
CA GLU A 116 10.57 -2.11 -14.49
C GLU A 116 9.25 -1.33 -14.31
N VAL A 117 9.15 -0.58 -13.21
CA VAL A 117 7.92 0.14 -12.81
C VAL A 117 7.40 1.06 -13.92
N ASP A 118 8.30 1.72 -14.65
CA ASP A 118 7.95 2.72 -15.66
C ASP A 118 7.76 2.14 -17.09
N ALA A 119 7.95 0.84 -17.30
CA ALA A 119 7.83 0.22 -18.61
C ALA A 119 6.44 0.44 -19.24
N VAL A 120 5.37 0.22 -18.47
CA VAL A 120 3.99 0.40 -18.94
C VAL A 120 3.68 1.88 -19.18
N LEU A 121 4.22 2.79 -18.37
CA LEU A 121 4.06 4.24 -18.55
C LEU A 121 4.74 4.72 -19.83
N ARG A 122 5.93 4.19 -20.16
CA ARG A 122 6.59 4.47 -21.45
C ARG A 122 5.80 3.91 -22.62
N ALA A 123 5.31 2.68 -22.51
CA ALA A 123 4.54 2.03 -23.57
C ALA A 123 3.23 2.78 -23.89
N LYS A 124 2.60 3.38 -22.88
CA LYS A 124 1.39 4.22 -23.03
C LYS A 124 1.71 5.72 -23.21
N GLN A 125 2.99 6.07 -23.40
CA GLN A 125 3.47 7.45 -23.62
C GLN A 125 3.05 8.45 -22.51
N MET A 126 2.84 7.98 -21.28
CA MET A 126 2.41 8.82 -20.15
C MET A 126 3.56 9.34 -19.29
N LYS A 127 4.73 8.68 -19.36
CA LYS A 127 5.86 9.00 -18.46
C LYS A 127 6.31 10.46 -18.59
N ALA A 128 6.44 10.97 -19.81
CA ALA A 128 6.89 12.34 -20.07
C ALA A 128 5.89 13.37 -19.51
N ASP A 129 4.59 13.17 -19.76
CA ASP A 129 3.52 14.03 -19.23
C ASP A 129 3.53 14.06 -17.69
N ILE A 130 3.72 12.90 -17.05
CA ILE A 130 3.82 12.79 -15.58
C ILE A 130 5.03 13.58 -15.07
N ASP A 131 6.21 13.35 -15.66
CA ASP A 131 7.44 14.02 -15.24
C ASP A 131 7.34 15.54 -15.41
N GLU A 132 6.76 16.00 -16.52
CA GLU A 132 6.52 17.42 -16.78
C GLU A 132 5.54 18.01 -15.77
N TYR A 133 4.43 17.32 -15.49
CA TYR A 133 3.43 17.78 -14.54
C TYR A 133 3.99 17.86 -13.12
N LEU A 134 4.72 16.84 -12.66
CA LEU A 134 5.36 16.82 -11.34
C LEU A 134 6.36 17.98 -11.18
N LYS A 135 7.11 18.30 -12.23
CA LYS A 135 8.12 19.36 -12.19
C LYS A 135 7.53 20.78 -12.27
N THR A 136 6.50 20.96 -13.09
CA THR A 136 6.01 22.30 -13.45
C THR A 136 4.70 22.68 -12.77
N ARG A 137 3.92 21.68 -12.33
CA ARG A 137 2.58 21.83 -11.77
C ARG A 137 1.70 22.78 -12.60
N GLN A 138 1.79 22.67 -13.93
CA GLN A 138 1.05 23.56 -14.83
C GLN A 138 -0.46 23.35 -14.66
N GLN A 139 -1.14 24.32 -14.05
CA GLN A 139 -2.59 24.27 -13.77
C GLN A 139 -3.44 24.20 -15.04
N SER A 140 -2.92 24.67 -16.18
CA SER A 140 -3.59 24.61 -17.49
C SER A 140 -3.33 23.33 -18.28
N SER A 141 -2.56 22.38 -17.73
CA SER A 141 -2.26 21.14 -18.43
C SER A 141 -3.51 20.26 -18.54
N PRO A 142 -3.86 19.74 -19.74
CA PRO A 142 -4.96 18.79 -19.89
C PRO A 142 -4.62 17.41 -19.30
N PHE A 143 -3.39 17.21 -18.82
CA PHE A 143 -2.91 15.92 -18.31
C PHE A 143 -3.85 15.31 -17.26
N LEU A 144 -4.27 16.10 -16.25
CA LEU A 144 -5.13 15.60 -15.17
C LEU A 144 -6.53 15.23 -15.68
N SER A 145 -7.12 16.05 -16.56
CA SER A 145 -8.47 15.80 -17.08
C SER A 145 -8.50 14.60 -18.05
N GLU A 146 -7.41 14.36 -18.78
CA GLU A 146 -7.25 13.19 -19.66
C GLU A 146 -6.88 11.91 -18.91
N LEU A 147 -6.36 12.03 -17.67
CA LEU A 147 -5.80 10.91 -16.92
C LEU A 147 -6.79 9.76 -16.77
N LYS A 148 -8.05 10.06 -16.43
CA LYS A 148 -9.10 9.04 -16.25
C LYS A 148 -9.37 8.22 -17.52
N GLU A 149 -9.24 8.83 -18.69
CA GLU A 149 -9.49 8.19 -19.99
C GLU A 149 -8.29 7.33 -20.40
N LYS A 150 -7.06 7.78 -20.10
CA LYS A 150 -5.83 7.04 -20.37
C LYS A 150 -5.74 5.72 -19.58
N LEU A 151 -6.53 5.55 -18.51
CA LEU A 151 -6.57 4.33 -17.68
C LEU A 151 -7.45 3.20 -18.23
N PHE A 152 -8.19 3.42 -19.32
CA PHE A 152 -8.98 2.38 -19.97
C PHE A 152 -8.12 1.45 -20.86
N LEU A 153 -8.55 0.20 -20.94
CA LEU A 153 -8.10 -0.73 -21.97
C LEU A 153 -8.93 -0.55 -23.25
N SER A 154 -8.32 -0.90 -24.39
CA SER A 154 -9.10 -1.08 -25.62
C SER A 154 -10.11 -2.22 -25.47
N PRO A 155 -11.22 -2.26 -26.24
CA PRO A 155 -12.23 -3.32 -26.12
C PRO A 155 -11.66 -4.74 -26.24
N ASN A 156 -10.66 -4.93 -27.10
CA ASN A 156 -10.00 -6.23 -27.29
C ASN A 156 -9.16 -6.62 -26.06
N GLU A 157 -8.34 -5.70 -25.55
CA GLU A 157 -7.55 -5.92 -24.33
C GLU A 157 -8.47 -6.17 -23.13
N ALA A 158 -9.59 -5.44 -23.03
CA ALA A 158 -10.56 -5.57 -21.95
C ALA A 158 -11.25 -6.94 -21.92
N ALA A 159 -11.52 -7.53 -23.10
CA ALA A 159 -12.10 -8.86 -23.19
C ALA A 159 -11.13 -9.94 -22.66
N SER A 160 -9.85 -9.86 -23.05
CA SER A 160 -8.82 -10.79 -22.57
C SER A 160 -8.48 -10.58 -21.09
N ALA A 161 -8.38 -9.32 -20.67
CA ALA A 161 -8.09 -8.95 -19.31
C ALA A 161 -9.31 -9.05 -18.40
N GLY A 162 -10.51 -9.33 -18.91
CA GLY A 162 -11.82 -9.38 -18.23
C GLY A 162 -12.11 -8.25 -17.23
N THR A 163 -11.52 -7.09 -17.46
CA THR A 163 -11.82 -5.80 -16.84
C THR A 163 -11.57 -4.73 -17.89
N ARG A 164 -12.27 -3.60 -17.80
CA ARG A 164 -12.07 -2.48 -18.74
C ARG A 164 -10.89 -1.59 -18.38
N TYR A 165 -10.22 -1.86 -17.25
CA TYR A 165 -9.20 -0.99 -16.69
C TYR A 165 -7.81 -1.58 -16.83
N ASN A 166 -6.85 -0.71 -17.12
CA ASN A 166 -5.46 -1.11 -17.22
C ASN A 166 -4.84 -1.15 -15.83
N VAL A 167 -5.07 -2.25 -15.10
CA VAL A 167 -4.58 -2.43 -13.73
C VAL A 167 -3.05 -2.26 -13.64
N PRO A 168 -2.23 -2.84 -14.54
CA PRO A 168 -0.79 -2.58 -14.56
C PRO A 168 -0.43 -1.11 -14.68
N LEU A 169 -1.12 -0.37 -15.54
CA LEU A 169 -0.89 1.06 -15.71
C LEU A 169 -1.25 1.86 -14.44
N ILE A 170 -2.35 1.52 -13.76
CA ILE A 170 -2.72 2.13 -12.47
C ILE A 170 -1.64 1.85 -11.42
N ASN A 171 -1.20 0.60 -11.30
CA ASN A 171 -0.16 0.19 -10.36
C ASN A 171 1.17 0.94 -10.62
N SER A 172 1.60 0.98 -11.89
CA SER A 172 2.79 1.71 -12.33
C SER A 172 2.68 3.21 -12.09
N LEU A 173 1.55 3.83 -12.42
CA LEU A 173 1.32 5.27 -12.20
C LEU A 173 1.47 5.62 -10.72
N VAL A 174 0.78 4.88 -9.84
CA VAL A 174 0.80 5.14 -8.40
C VAL A 174 2.21 5.00 -7.83
N LEU A 175 2.88 3.88 -8.11
CA LEU A 175 4.21 3.63 -7.57
C LEU A 175 5.24 4.62 -8.16
N TYR A 176 5.18 4.90 -9.45
CA TYR A 176 6.10 5.82 -10.11
C TYR A 176 5.98 7.24 -9.56
N VAL A 177 4.76 7.79 -9.43
CA VAL A 177 4.53 9.12 -8.85
C VAL A 177 5.08 9.19 -7.42
N GLY A 178 4.82 8.17 -6.60
CA GLY A 178 5.37 8.11 -5.24
C GLY A 178 6.90 8.01 -5.22
N MET A 179 7.51 7.23 -6.12
CA MET A 179 8.97 7.12 -6.25
C MET A 179 9.61 8.44 -6.62
N GLN A 180 9.05 9.17 -7.58
CA GLN A 180 9.55 10.50 -7.98
C GLN A 180 9.45 11.49 -6.82
N ASN A 181 8.32 11.49 -6.10
CA ASN A 181 8.12 12.41 -4.99
C ASN A 181 9.06 12.10 -3.80
N VAL A 182 9.18 10.83 -3.41
CA VAL A 182 10.15 10.40 -2.37
C VAL A 182 11.57 10.77 -2.75
N TRP A 183 11.95 10.58 -4.02
CA TRP A 183 13.27 10.97 -4.51
C TRP A 183 13.49 12.49 -4.39
N ALA A 184 12.53 13.31 -4.84
CA ALA A 184 12.63 14.77 -4.74
C ALA A 184 12.77 15.25 -3.29
N ILE A 185 11.94 14.72 -2.37
CA ILE A 185 12.02 15.02 -0.94
C ILE A 185 13.39 14.64 -0.36
N ASN A 186 13.91 13.45 -0.70
CA ASN A 186 15.21 13.00 -0.22
C ASN A 186 16.34 13.92 -0.70
N VAL A 187 16.30 14.36 -1.97
CA VAL A 187 17.29 15.31 -2.50
C VAL A 187 17.24 16.63 -1.73
N GLN A 188 16.04 17.17 -1.46
CA GLN A 188 15.86 18.40 -0.68
C GLN A 188 16.36 18.24 0.76
N ALA A 189 16.04 17.12 1.41
CA ALA A 189 16.48 16.82 2.76
C ALA A 189 18.02 16.75 2.86
N ILE A 190 18.70 16.14 1.89
CA ILE A 190 20.17 16.07 1.85
C ILE A 190 20.77 17.48 1.68
N GLN A 191 20.24 18.29 0.75
CA GLN A 191 20.71 19.66 0.53
C GLN A 191 20.57 20.55 1.78
N GLN A 192 19.49 20.39 2.56
CA GLN A 192 19.31 21.11 3.82
C GLN A 192 20.35 20.72 4.88
N LEU A 193 20.80 19.46 4.90
CA LEU A 193 21.79 18.97 5.85
C LEU A 193 23.21 19.42 5.51
N GLU A 194 23.55 19.51 4.22
CA GLU A 194 24.87 20.00 3.76
C GLU A 194 25.07 21.50 4.06
N GLY A 195 23.97 22.27 4.21
CA GLY A 195 24.01 23.71 4.46
C GLY A 195 24.07 24.16 5.94
N ARG A 196 24.08 23.25 6.93
CA ARG A 196 24.03 23.59 8.37
C ARG A 196 25.20 23.00 9.18
N THR A 197 25.63 23.74 10.21
CA THR A 197 26.64 23.31 11.21
C THR A 197 26.16 22.11 12.05
N PRO A 198 27.05 21.40 12.77
CA PRO A 198 26.81 20.04 13.31
C PRO A 198 25.78 19.90 14.45
N HIS A 199 24.90 20.88 14.68
CA HIS A 199 23.76 20.69 15.57
C HIS A 199 22.66 19.93 14.83
N ALA A 200 22.76 18.61 14.96
CA ALA A 200 22.14 17.57 14.15
C ALA A 200 20.62 17.65 14.05
N GLN A 201 20.11 18.06 12.88
CA GLN A 201 18.83 17.54 12.40
C GLN A 201 19.10 16.16 11.80
N SER A 202 18.36 15.14 12.25
CA SER A 202 18.44 13.82 11.62
C SER A 202 17.89 13.88 10.20
N ALA A 203 18.38 13.01 9.31
CA ALA A 203 17.82 12.84 7.96
C ALA A 203 16.31 12.56 8.00
N THR A 204 15.84 11.84 9.03
CA THR A 204 14.43 11.57 9.28
C THR A 204 13.62 12.85 9.50
N ASN A 205 14.12 13.77 10.34
CA ASN A 205 13.42 15.03 10.62
C ASN A 205 13.35 15.92 9.37
N ALA A 206 14.42 15.97 8.58
CA ALA A 206 14.45 16.75 7.34
C ALA A 206 13.45 16.20 6.30
N PHE A 207 13.43 14.88 6.09
CA PHE A 207 12.46 14.23 5.19
C PHE A 207 11.02 14.56 5.59
N GLN A 208 10.70 14.49 6.88
CA GLN A 208 9.36 14.79 7.38
C GLN A 208 8.96 16.25 7.23
N GLN A 209 9.88 17.18 7.51
CA GLN A 209 9.62 18.60 7.30
C GLN A 209 9.21 18.86 5.85
N HIS A 210 9.88 18.24 4.89
CA HIS A 210 9.54 18.38 3.47
C HIS A 210 8.26 17.62 3.07
N LEU A 211 8.02 16.43 3.62
CA LEU A 211 6.81 15.64 3.33
C LEU A 211 5.53 16.34 3.82
N TYR A 212 5.56 16.90 5.04
CA TYR A 212 4.40 17.55 5.65
C TYR A 212 4.35 19.06 5.40
N SER A 213 5.28 19.61 4.61
CA SER A 213 5.29 21.04 4.28
C SER A 213 4.14 21.38 3.32
N PRO A 214 3.23 22.29 3.70
CA PRO A 214 2.12 22.71 2.85
C PRO A 214 2.57 23.56 1.66
N THR A 215 3.85 23.94 1.58
CA THR A 215 4.42 24.75 0.49
C THR A 215 5.33 23.94 -0.43
N ASN A 216 5.49 22.63 -0.19
CA ASN A 216 6.32 21.78 -1.04
C ASN A 216 5.60 21.46 -2.36
N THR A 217 5.98 22.17 -3.43
CA THR A 217 5.37 22.03 -4.76
C THR A 217 5.41 20.61 -5.29
N ASP A 218 6.48 19.85 -5.05
CA ASP A 218 6.59 18.47 -5.53
C ASP A 218 5.51 17.59 -4.88
N VAL A 219 5.36 17.70 -3.55
CA VAL A 219 4.33 16.99 -2.77
C VAL A 219 2.94 17.38 -3.26
N ILE A 220 2.69 18.67 -3.42
CA ILE A 220 1.39 19.17 -3.88
C ILE A 220 1.08 18.62 -5.29
N ALA A 221 2.04 18.66 -6.23
CA ALA A 221 1.81 18.15 -7.58
C ALA A 221 1.50 16.64 -7.60
N ALA A 222 2.17 15.84 -6.77
CA ALA A 222 1.85 14.42 -6.63
C ALA A 222 0.47 14.20 -5.99
N LEU A 223 0.12 14.98 -4.98
CA LEU A 223 -1.19 14.92 -4.34
C LEU A 223 -2.31 15.38 -5.28
N ASP A 224 -2.09 16.36 -6.15
CA ASP A 224 -3.05 16.79 -7.17
C ASP A 224 -3.42 15.60 -8.10
N ILE A 225 -2.43 14.79 -8.51
CA ILE A 225 -2.67 13.56 -9.30
C ILE A 225 -3.54 12.59 -8.51
N PHE A 226 -3.18 12.29 -7.26
CA PHE A 226 -3.93 11.33 -6.44
C PHE A 226 -5.33 11.83 -6.07
N GLN A 227 -5.51 13.12 -5.82
CA GLN A 227 -6.80 13.75 -5.59
C GLN A 227 -7.68 13.70 -6.84
N THR A 228 -7.11 13.98 -8.02
CA THR A 228 -7.83 13.84 -9.28
C THR A 228 -8.31 12.41 -9.46
N LEU A 229 -7.42 11.41 -9.29
CA LEU A 229 -7.79 10.00 -9.40
C LEU A 229 -8.88 9.61 -8.39
N ILE A 230 -8.74 9.96 -7.11
CA ILE A 230 -9.72 9.50 -6.12
C ILE A 230 -11.11 10.12 -6.32
N ASN A 231 -11.20 11.35 -6.84
CA ASN A 231 -12.47 12.05 -7.02
C ASN A 231 -13.14 11.71 -8.36
N ASP A 232 -12.37 11.58 -9.44
CA ASP A 232 -12.91 11.45 -10.80
C ASP A 232 -13.16 10.00 -11.22
N LEU A 233 -12.51 9.03 -10.56
CA LEU A 233 -12.68 7.62 -10.87
C LEU A 233 -14.01 7.08 -10.29
N ASP A 234 -14.60 6.12 -11.03
CA ASP A 234 -15.72 5.32 -10.54
C ASP A 234 -15.30 4.37 -9.41
N THR A 235 -16.29 3.73 -8.77
CA THR A 235 -16.08 2.85 -7.62
C THR A 235 -15.07 1.74 -7.87
N GLU A 236 -15.08 1.12 -9.05
CA GLU A 236 -14.19 0.00 -9.39
C GLU A 236 -12.75 0.49 -9.64
N ARG A 237 -12.56 1.56 -10.42
CA ARG A 237 -11.23 2.16 -10.64
C ARG A 237 -10.65 2.75 -9.37
N ARG A 238 -11.47 3.39 -8.53
CA ARG A 238 -11.04 3.89 -7.22
C ARG A 238 -10.56 2.74 -6.32
N TYR A 239 -11.25 1.60 -6.34
CA TYR A 239 -10.83 0.40 -5.61
C TYR A 239 -9.47 -0.12 -6.11
N LEU A 240 -9.23 -0.15 -7.42
CA LEU A 240 -7.94 -0.53 -8.00
C LEU A 240 -6.82 0.47 -7.62
N PHE A 241 -7.08 1.76 -7.72
CA PHE A 241 -6.17 2.83 -7.30
C PHE A 241 -5.79 2.71 -5.82
N LEU A 242 -6.76 2.57 -4.92
CA LEU A 242 -6.53 2.39 -3.49
C LEU A 242 -5.76 1.11 -3.20
N ASN A 243 -6.00 0.04 -3.95
CA ASN A 243 -5.22 -1.19 -3.87
C ASN A 243 -3.75 -0.98 -4.27
N ALA A 244 -3.50 -0.20 -5.33
CA ALA A 244 -2.15 0.14 -5.78
C ALA A 244 -1.37 0.93 -4.71
N VAL A 245 -2.04 1.86 -4.02
CA VAL A 245 -1.49 2.60 -2.88
C VAL A 245 -1.24 1.66 -1.70
N ALA A 246 -2.24 0.86 -1.32
CA ALA A 246 -2.15 -0.04 -0.16
C ALA A 246 -1.09 -1.16 -0.35
N ASN A 247 -0.73 -1.52 -1.58
CA ASN A 247 0.37 -2.44 -1.85
C ASN A 247 1.74 -1.92 -1.39
N GLN A 248 1.86 -0.61 -1.21
CA GLN A 248 3.12 -0.01 -0.79
C GLN A 248 3.26 0.04 0.74
N LEU A 249 2.20 -0.29 1.49
CA LEU A 249 2.18 -0.32 2.95
C LEU A 249 2.82 -1.60 3.51
N ARG A 250 4.14 -1.75 3.31
CA ARG A 250 4.92 -2.97 3.63
C ARG A 250 5.72 -2.79 4.92
N TYR A 251 6.98 -3.21 4.97
CA TYR A 251 7.86 -2.98 6.13
C TYR A 251 8.30 -1.50 6.23
N PRO A 252 8.90 -1.05 7.34
CA PRO A 252 9.44 0.30 7.47
C PRO A 252 10.42 0.65 6.33
N ASN A 253 10.03 1.60 5.49
CA ASN A 253 10.84 2.16 4.41
C ASN A 253 10.19 3.49 3.96
N THR A 254 10.89 4.28 3.14
CA THR A 254 10.39 5.59 2.67
C THR A 254 9.06 5.50 1.92
N HIS A 255 8.86 4.47 1.09
CA HIS A 255 7.61 4.29 0.33
C HIS A 255 6.45 3.98 1.26
N THR A 256 6.62 3.06 2.22
CA THR A 256 5.60 2.75 3.23
C THR A 256 5.18 4.00 3.99
N HIS A 257 6.15 4.81 4.42
CA HIS A 257 5.87 6.07 5.12
C HIS A 257 5.12 7.07 4.22
N TYR A 258 5.59 7.28 2.98
CA TYR A 258 4.95 8.15 2.00
C TYR A 258 3.51 7.73 1.69
N PHE A 259 3.27 6.47 1.35
CA PHE A 259 1.93 6.00 0.99
C PHE A 259 0.99 5.88 2.19
N SER A 260 1.53 5.68 3.41
CA SER A 260 0.74 5.84 4.64
C SER A 260 0.25 7.28 4.78
N PHE A 261 1.12 8.26 4.57
CA PHE A 261 0.73 9.68 4.52
C PHE A 261 -0.33 9.94 3.45
N VAL A 262 -0.14 9.44 2.22
CA VAL A 262 -1.10 9.61 1.13
C VAL A 262 -2.49 9.06 1.50
N ILE A 263 -2.59 7.84 2.05
CA ILE A 263 -3.87 7.26 2.46
C ILE A 263 -4.57 8.12 3.51
N LEU A 264 -3.84 8.56 4.53
CA LEU A 264 -4.39 9.36 5.62
C LEU A 264 -4.80 10.77 5.16
N TYR A 265 -4.03 11.35 4.24
CA TYR A 265 -4.34 12.61 3.58
C TYR A 265 -5.63 12.49 2.76
N LEU A 266 -5.72 11.49 1.88
CA LEU A 266 -6.90 11.26 1.03
C LEU A 266 -8.17 10.99 1.85
N PHE A 267 -8.04 10.30 3.00
CA PHE A 267 -9.17 10.11 3.92
C PHE A 267 -9.64 11.43 4.52
N THR A 268 -8.72 12.31 4.90
CA THR A 268 -9.01 13.60 5.55
C THR A 268 -9.60 14.61 4.57
N GLU A 269 -8.99 14.75 3.39
CA GLU A 269 -9.35 15.78 2.40
C GLU A 269 -10.57 15.41 1.54
N SER A 270 -11.00 14.14 1.59
CA SER A 270 -12.20 13.73 0.85
C SER A 270 -13.46 14.34 1.46
N ASN A 271 -14.21 15.07 0.62
CA ASN A 271 -15.54 15.59 0.95
C ASN A 271 -16.65 14.54 0.74
N GLN A 272 -16.35 13.40 0.11
CA GLN A 272 -17.32 12.34 -0.14
C GLN A 272 -17.10 11.17 0.82
N GLU A 273 -18.15 10.80 1.55
CA GLU A 273 -18.08 9.70 2.54
C GLU A 273 -17.79 8.34 1.88
N ILE A 274 -18.29 8.11 0.66
CA ILE A 274 -18.01 6.88 -0.11
C ILE A 274 -16.51 6.64 -0.32
N ILE A 275 -15.72 7.70 -0.46
CA ILE A 275 -14.26 7.58 -0.61
C ILE A 275 -13.63 7.12 0.71
N GLN A 276 -14.08 7.68 1.84
CA GLN A 276 -13.62 7.28 3.19
C GLN A 276 -14.00 5.83 3.49
N GLU A 277 -15.20 5.41 3.10
CA GLU A 277 -15.65 4.03 3.18
C GLU A 277 -14.76 3.11 2.34
N GLN A 278 -14.47 3.47 1.08
CA GLN A 278 -13.62 2.65 0.21
C GLN A 278 -12.18 2.54 0.70
N ILE A 279 -11.58 3.62 1.22
CA ILE A 279 -10.27 3.58 1.88
C ILE A 279 -10.31 2.59 3.04
N THR A 280 -11.33 2.71 3.90
CA THR A 280 -11.49 1.85 5.07
C THR A 280 -11.66 0.38 4.65
N ARG A 281 -12.49 0.11 3.64
CA ARG A 281 -12.71 -1.23 3.09
C ARG A 281 -11.42 -1.86 2.58
N VAL A 282 -10.61 -1.13 1.80
CA VAL A 282 -9.34 -1.65 1.26
C VAL A 282 -8.33 -1.97 2.36
N LEU A 283 -8.28 -1.17 3.44
CA LEU A 283 -7.43 -1.48 4.58
C LEU A 283 -7.98 -2.69 5.37
N LEU A 284 -9.28 -2.69 5.66
CA LEU A 284 -9.93 -3.70 6.50
C LEU A 284 -9.94 -5.09 5.85
N GLU A 285 -10.28 -5.19 4.56
CA GLU A 285 -10.33 -6.48 3.86
C GLU A 285 -8.99 -7.21 3.90
N ARG A 286 -7.88 -6.45 3.96
CA ARG A 286 -6.52 -6.96 4.12
C ARG A 286 -6.16 -7.36 5.55
N LEU A 287 -6.93 -6.93 6.56
CA LEU A 287 -6.69 -7.25 7.98
C LEU A 287 -7.59 -8.38 8.50
N ILE A 288 -8.75 -8.60 7.90
CA ILE A 288 -9.70 -9.66 8.31
C ILE A 288 -9.30 -11.06 7.81
N VAL A 289 -8.32 -11.15 6.91
CA VAL A 289 -7.77 -12.43 6.46
C VAL A 289 -6.76 -13.00 7.46
N ASN A 290 -6.39 -14.27 7.27
CA ASN A 290 -5.39 -14.92 8.10
C ASN A 290 -4.03 -14.22 7.97
N ARG A 291 -3.25 -14.25 9.06
CA ARG A 291 -1.85 -13.81 9.05
C ARG A 291 -1.06 -14.50 7.92
N PRO A 292 -0.03 -13.84 7.35
CA PRO A 292 0.58 -12.59 7.81
C PRO A 292 -0.16 -11.32 7.35
N HIS A 293 0.10 -10.21 8.04
CA HIS A 293 -0.38 -8.86 7.68
C HIS A 293 0.82 -7.94 7.46
N PRO A 294 0.83 -7.09 6.41
CA PRO A 294 1.92 -6.13 6.21
C PRO A 294 2.03 -5.14 7.37
N TRP A 295 3.25 -4.82 7.78
CA TRP A 295 3.50 -3.94 8.94
C TRP A 295 2.90 -2.54 8.75
N GLY A 296 3.17 -1.92 7.60
CA GLY A 296 2.71 -0.58 7.24
C GLY A 296 1.21 -0.51 7.14
N LEU A 297 0.55 -1.57 6.65
CA LEU A 297 -0.90 -1.68 6.63
C LEU A 297 -1.48 -1.58 8.04
N LEU A 298 -0.95 -2.35 8.99
CA LEU A 298 -1.36 -2.29 10.40
C LEU A 298 -1.14 -0.90 10.97
N ILE A 299 0.03 -0.31 10.73
CA ILE A 299 0.40 1.02 11.22
C ILE A 299 -0.55 2.10 10.70
N THR A 300 -0.79 2.15 9.39
CA THR A 300 -1.71 3.11 8.78
C THR A 300 -3.12 2.94 9.30
N PHE A 301 -3.59 1.70 9.47
CA PHE A 301 -4.91 1.43 10.01
C PHE A 301 -5.04 1.84 11.49
N ILE A 302 -4.04 1.53 12.31
CA ILE A 302 -3.98 1.93 13.73
C ILE A 302 -4.01 3.46 13.86
N GLU A 303 -3.22 4.17 13.05
CA GLU A 303 -3.18 5.64 13.03
C GLU A 303 -4.56 6.22 12.66
N LEU A 304 -5.21 5.66 11.64
CA LEU A 304 -6.54 6.07 11.19
C LEU A 304 -7.59 5.95 12.30
N ILE A 305 -7.57 4.86 13.08
CA ILE A 305 -8.59 4.61 14.11
C ILE A 305 -8.25 5.23 15.49
N LYS A 306 -6.98 5.47 15.81
CA LYS A 306 -6.57 6.01 17.12
C LYS A 306 -6.45 7.54 17.12
N ASN A 307 -6.04 8.15 16.01
CA ASN A 307 -5.85 9.59 15.96
C ASN A 307 -7.19 10.31 15.77
N LEU A 308 -7.57 11.10 16.77
CA LEU A 308 -8.85 11.82 16.81
C LEU A 308 -9.05 12.77 15.61
N ARG A 309 -7.96 13.21 14.96
CA ARG A 309 -8.02 14.09 13.77
C ARG A 309 -8.87 13.50 12.63
N TYR A 310 -8.90 12.18 12.48
CA TYR A 310 -9.60 11.53 11.38
C TYR A 310 -11.10 11.35 11.67
N ASN A 311 -11.50 11.48 12.95
CA ASN A 311 -12.88 11.33 13.40
C ASN A 311 -13.51 10.00 12.93
N PHE A 312 -12.72 8.92 12.88
CA PHE A 312 -13.07 7.65 12.24
C PHE A 312 -14.33 7.01 12.83
N TRP A 313 -14.39 6.86 14.15
CA TRP A 313 -15.49 6.19 14.86
C TRP A 313 -16.83 6.93 14.82
N ASN A 314 -16.84 8.17 14.34
CA ASN A 314 -18.04 9.00 14.19
C ASN A 314 -18.56 9.04 12.75
N ARG A 315 -17.94 8.32 11.81
CA ARG A 315 -18.42 8.21 10.42
C ARG A 315 -19.66 7.32 10.34
N SER A 316 -20.59 7.61 9.43
CA SER A 316 -21.89 6.93 9.38
C SER A 316 -21.76 5.46 8.97
N PHE A 317 -20.85 5.17 8.03
CA PHE A 317 -20.60 3.81 7.54
C PHE A 317 -19.98 2.88 8.60
N ILE A 318 -19.38 3.42 9.67
CA ILE A 318 -18.86 2.60 10.79
C ILE A 318 -20.00 2.11 11.69
N ARG A 319 -21.06 2.91 11.82
CA ARG A 319 -22.22 2.65 12.69
C ARG A 319 -23.43 2.13 11.94
N CYS A 320 -23.29 1.80 10.66
CA CYS A 320 -24.42 1.38 9.84
C CYS A 320 -24.99 0.02 10.24
N ALA A 321 -24.17 -0.85 10.88
CA ALA A 321 -24.60 -2.12 11.44
C ALA A 321 -23.75 -2.54 12.65
N PRO A 322 -24.33 -3.15 13.70
CA PRO A 322 -23.57 -3.62 14.87
C PRO A 322 -22.46 -4.62 14.55
N GLU A 323 -22.62 -5.42 13.49
CA GLU A 323 -21.62 -6.39 13.04
C GLU A 323 -20.36 -5.71 12.51
N ILE A 324 -20.52 -4.58 11.82
CA ILE A 324 -19.42 -3.78 11.28
C ILE A 324 -18.65 -3.13 12.43
N GLU A 325 -19.35 -2.57 13.41
CA GLU A 325 -18.74 -2.00 14.61
C GLU A 325 -17.94 -3.05 15.38
N LYS A 326 -18.52 -4.23 15.65
CA LYS A 326 -17.84 -5.36 16.30
C LYS A 326 -16.62 -5.84 15.53
N LEU A 327 -16.68 -5.85 14.20
CA LEU A 327 -15.55 -6.22 13.34
C LEU A 327 -14.39 -5.23 13.55
N PHE A 328 -14.66 -3.93 13.51
CA PHE A 328 -13.66 -2.90 13.74
C PHE A 328 -13.07 -2.96 15.16
N GLU A 329 -13.89 -3.20 16.19
CA GLU A 329 -13.42 -3.40 17.56
C GLU A 329 -12.54 -4.65 17.68
N SER A 330 -12.88 -5.74 17.00
CA SER A 330 -12.08 -6.98 17.00
C SER A 330 -10.71 -6.77 16.35
N VAL A 331 -10.68 -6.11 15.19
CA VAL A 331 -9.42 -5.79 14.49
C VAL A 331 -8.60 -4.79 15.32
N SER A 332 -9.22 -3.75 15.87
CA SER A 332 -8.56 -2.78 16.76
C SER A 332 -7.89 -3.47 17.96
N ARG A 333 -8.62 -4.38 18.65
CA ARG A 333 -8.05 -5.19 19.75
C ARG A 333 -6.88 -6.07 19.28
N SER A 334 -7.02 -6.72 18.13
CA SER A 334 -5.96 -7.56 17.54
C SER A 334 -4.70 -6.78 17.16
N CYS A 335 -4.84 -5.47 16.92
CA CYS A 335 -3.78 -4.53 16.58
C CYS A 335 -3.23 -3.74 17.79
N GLY A 336 -3.52 -4.15 19.03
CA GLY A 336 -3.05 -3.44 20.23
C GLY A 336 -4.02 -2.37 20.76
N GLY A 337 -5.33 -2.59 20.60
CA GLY A 337 -6.36 -1.86 21.34
C GLY A 337 -6.34 -2.19 22.83
N PRO A 338 -6.86 -1.31 23.71
CA PRO A 338 -6.95 -1.61 25.14
C PRO A 338 -7.73 -2.91 25.35
N LYS A 339 -7.20 -3.81 26.20
CA LYS A 339 -7.95 -4.99 26.65
C LYS A 339 -9.17 -4.48 27.44
N PRO A 340 -10.36 -5.08 27.27
CA PRO A 340 -11.47 -4.79 28.16
C PRO A 340 -11.05 -5.10 29.59
N VAL A 341 -11.41 -4.22 30.52
CA VAL A 341 -11.31 -4.51 31.95
C VAL A 341 -12.18 -5.74 32.21
N ASP A 342 -11.59 -6.77 32.76
CA ASP A 342 -12.30 -7.98 33.13
C ASP A 342 -13.27 -7.64 34.28
N GLU A 343 -14.53 -7.34 33.95
CA GLU A 343 -15.59 -7.03 34.92
C GLU A 343 -15.88 -8.21 35.86
N SER A 344 -15.34 -9.41 35.59
CA SER A 344 -15.42 -10.55 36.49
C SER A 344 -14.51 -10.46 37.73
N MET A 345 -13.57 -9.50 37.77
CA MET A 345 -12.69 -9.30 38.94
C MET A 345 -13.20 -8.27 39.96
N VAL A 346 -14.32 -7.57 39.70
CA VAL A 346 -14.81 -6.50 40.60
C VAL A 346 -16.02 -6.94 41.46
N SER A 347 -16.62 -8.10 41.20
CA SER A 347 -17.79 -8.59 41.97
C SER A 347 -17.44 -9.38 43.25
N GLY A 348 -16.22 -9.27 43.78
CA GLY A 348 -15.75 -10.08 44.92
C GLY A 348 -15.74 -9.40 46.29
N TRP A 349 -16.03 -8.10 46.39
CA TRP A 349 -15.94 -7.37 47.66
C TRP A 349 -17.20 -6.53 47.88
N GLY A 350 -18.17 -7.09 48.59
CA GLY A 350 -19.37 -6.36 49.02
C GLY A 350 -20.43 -7.23 49.70
N LEU A 351 -20.35 -7.30 51.04
CA LEU A 351 -21.45 -7.45 52.01
C LEU A 351 -22.23 -8.78 52.05
N THR A 352 -21.86 -9.67 52.97
CA THR A 352 -22.56 -9.90 54.26
C THR A 352 -21.66 -10.67 55.21
#